data_AF-A0A1Q3KBQ4-F1
#
_entry.id   AF-A0A1Q3KBQ4-F1
#
_cell.length_a   1.000
_cell.length_b   1.000
_cell.length_c   1.000
_cell.angle_alpha   90.00
_cell.angle_beta   90.00
_cell.angle_gamma   90.00
#
_symmetry.space_group_name_H-M   'P 1'
#
loop_
_entity.id
_entity.type
_entity.pdbx_description
1 polymer ?
#
loop_
_entity_poly.entity_id
_entity_poly.type
_entity_poly.pdbx_seq_one_letter_code
_entity_poly.pdbx_strand_id
1 'polypeptide(L)'
;MSATALAAGLGLRNPDYASKTAFTTTVLPLAADGSAVAQAEAYFESFSPTLVIATEKIGPNAEGIAHMSSGTPAAASRARAEHIFDLAAARGIPSIGIGDNGNEIGFGRIEGAVKKWKPGGERLATRVATDVLFPANVSNWGAYGVIAALSILLGRTDLLHDVETERRMIEACVATHAVDGSTGRHILAVDGTPLAMQQAVVTMLAGIVRNAQIKGYKRPF
;
A
#
# COMPACT_ATOMS: atom_id res chain seq x y z
N MET A 1 -10.17 -4.23 -3.88
CA MET A 1 -9.62 -3.06 -4.61
C MET A 1 -10.69 -2.22 -5.29
N SER A 2 -11.53 -2.76 -6.19
CA SER A 2 -12.55 -1.94 -6.91
C SER A 2 -13.53 -1.20 -6.00
N ALA A 3 -14.04 -1.85 -4.95
CA ALA A 3 -14.96 -1.23 -3.99
C ALA A 3 -14.32 -0.02 -3.29
N THR A 4 -13.09 -0.18 -2.78
CA THR A 4 -12.32 0.87 -2.14
C THR A 4 -12.00 2.02 -3.10
N ALA A 5 -11.60 1.72 -4.34
CA ALA A 5 -11.30 2.74 -5.34
C ALA A 5 -12.53 3.60 -5.68
N LEU A 6 -13.69 2.97 -5.87
CA LEU A 6 -14.95 3.70 -6.10
C LEU A 6 -15.36 4.51 -4.86
N ALA A 7 -15.22 3.95 -3.66
CA ALA A 7 -15.52 4.64 -2.41
C ALA A 7 -14.60 5.85 -2.16
N ALA A 8 -13.35 5.78 -2.61
CA ALA A 8 -12.40 6.89 -2.64
C ALA A 8 -12.74 7.96 -3.69
N GLY A 9 -13.75 7.75 -4.53
CA GLY A 9 -14.13 8.65 -5.62
C GLY A 9 -13.29 8.50 -6.89
N LEU A 10 -12.52 7.41 -7.03
CA LEU A 10 -11.73 7.17 -8.23
C LEU A 10 -12.60 6.60 -9.35
N GLY A 11 -12.47 7.19 -10.55
CA GLY A 11 -13.15 6.69 -11.74
C GLY A 11 -12.49 5.42 -12.27
N LEU A 12 -13.13 4.26 -12.06
CA LEU A 12 -12.72 3.00 -12.67
C LEU A 12 -13.01 3.01 -14.17
N ARG A 13 -11.99 2.82 -14.99
CA ARG A 13 -12.08 2.73 -16.45
C ARG A 13 -11.40 1.47 -16.97
N ASN A 14 -11.74 1.09 -18.19
CA ASN A 14 -10.95 0.10 -18.92
C ASN A 14 -9.49 0.61 -19.06
N PRO A 15 -8.47 -0.27 -18.98
CA PRO A 15 -7.07 0.12 -18.99
C PRO A 15 -6.64 1.01 -20.17
N ASP A 16 -7.21 0.80 -21.36
CA ASP A 16 -6.89 1.59 -22.56
C ASP A 16 -7.31 3.06 -22.42
N TYR A 17 -8.39 3.30 -21.69
CA TYR A 17 -8.86 4.65 -21.37
C TYR A 17 -8.15 5.22 -20.15
N ALA A 18 -7.91 4.41 -19.12
CA ALA A 18 -7.26 4.84 -17.88
C ALA A 18 -5.85 5.39 -18.12
N SER A 19 -5.09 4.77 -19.01
CA SER A 19 -3.73 5.19 -19.39
C SER A 19 -3.66 6.55 -20.12
N LYS A 20 -4.79 7.03 -20.66
CA LYS A 20 -4.87 8.25 -21.48
C LYS A 20 -5.73 9.35 -20.86
N THR A 21 -6.34 9.09 -19.70
CA THR A 21 -7.30 9.99 -19.06
C THR A 21 -6.83 10.35 -17.66
N ALA A 22 -6.59 11.65 -17.43
CA ALA A 22 -6.24 12.16 -16.12
C ALA A 22 -7.33 11.84 -15.07
N PHE A 23 -6.92 11.69 -13.81
CA PHE A 23 -7.81 11.44 -12.66
C PHE A 23 -8.68 10.17 -12.78
N THR A 24 -8.20 9.16 -13.49
CA THR A 24 -8.86 7.85 -13.57
C THR A 24 -7.92 6.74 -13.13
N THR A 25 -8.49 5.58 -12.81
CA THR A 25 -7.72 4.40 -12.43
C THR A 25 -8.32 3.14 -13.05
N THR A 26 -7.60 2.05 -12.98
CA THR A 26 -8.08 0.73 -13.37
C THR A 26 -7.67 -0.30 -12.31
N VAL A 27 -8.43 -1.38 -12.20
CA VAL A 27 -8.11 -2.50 -11.31
C VAL A 27 -7.81 -3.69 -12.19
N LEU A 28 -6.55 -4.12 -12.16
CA LEU A 28 -6.03 -5.21 -12.94
C LEU A 28 -5.88 -6.48 -12.07
N PRO A 29 -6.17 -7.67 -12.60
CA PRO A 29 -5.95 -8.91 -11.88
C PRO A 29 -4.45 -9.22 -11.75
N LEU A 30 -4.07 -9.98 -10.75
CA LEU A 30 -2.70 -10.48 -10.62
C LEU A 30 -2.72 -11.99 -10.52
N ALA A 31 -1.90 -12.66 -11.34
CA ALA A 31 -1.80 -14.10 -11.36
C ALA A 31 -1.22 -14.65 -10.05
N ALA A 32 -1.66 -15.84 -9.68
CA ALA A 32 -1.20 -16.54 -8.47
C ALA A 32 -0.19 -17.66 -8.77
N ASP A 33 0.06 -17.96 -10.04
CA ASP A 33 0.86 -19.10 -10.50
C ASP A 33 2.15 -18.66 -11.24
N GLY A 34 2.71 -19.52 -12.09
CA GLY A 34 3.89 -19.21 -12.89
C GLY A 34 3.67 -18.13 -13.96
N SER A 35 2.42 -17.87 -14.37
CA SER A 35 2.10 -16.86 -15.39
C SER A 35 2.32 -15.43 -14.91
N ALA A 36 2.47 -15.21 -13.60
CA ALA A 36 2.71 -13.90 -13.01
C ALA A 36 3.98 -13.20 -13.54
N VAL A 37 5.00 -13.96 -13.97
CA VAL A 37 6.20 -13.41 -14.60
C VAL A 37 5.86 -12.76 -15.95
N ALA A 38 5.20 -13.52 -16.84
CA ALA A 38 4.79 -13.01 -18.15
C ALA A 38 3.75 -11.88 -18.02
N GLN A 39 2.89 -11.95 -17.00
CA GLN A 39 1.92 -10.88 -16.72
C GLN A 39 2.62 -9.58 -16.31
N ALA A 40 3.67 -9.63 -15.49
CA ALA A 40 4.44 -8.45 -15.13
C ALA A 40 5.08 -7.80 -16.36
N GLU A 41 5.72 -8.59 -17.23
CA GLU A 41 6.30 -8.09 -18.50
C GLU A 41 5.22 -7.40 -19.36
N ALA A 42 4.08 -8.06 -19.57
CA ALA A 42 2.98 -7.51 -20.35
C ALA A 42 2.43 -6.18 -19.78
N TYR A 43 2.39 -6.03 -18.44
CA TYR A 43 1.99 -4.78 -17.81
C TYR A 43 3.00 -3.66 -18.03
N PHE A 44 4.30 -3.95 -18.01
CA PHE A 44 5.31 -2.93 -18.30
C PHE A 44 5.30 -2.52 -19.78
N GLU A 45 5.11 -3.46 -20.69
CA GLU A 45 4.96 -3.17 -22.12
C GLU A 45 3.72 -2.33 -22.41
N SER A 46 2.59 -2.70 -21.81
CA SER A 46 1.31 -2.04 -22.07
C SER A 46 1.19 -0.66 -21.43
N PHE A 47 1.75 -0.49 -20.23
CA PHE A 47 1.51 0.71 -19.41
C PHE A 47 2.74 1.58 -19.18
N SER A 48 3.95 1.09 -19.48
CA SER A 48 5.21 1.83 -19.30
C SER A 48 5.29 2.58 -17.95
N PRO A 49 5.13 1.87 -16.81
CA PRO A 49 5.05 2.51 -15.50
C PRO A 49 6.35 3.26 -15.18
N THR A 50 6.22 4.45 -14.61
CA THR A 50 7.35 5.29 -14.15
C THR A 50 7.61 5.17 -12.65
N LEU A 51 6.71 4.51 -11.92
CA LEU A 51 6.77 4.26 -10.48
C LEU A 51 5.90 3.05 -10.15
N VAL A 52 6.37 2.18 -9.26
CA VAL A 52 5.56 1.09 -8.67
C VAL A 52 5.47 1.26 -7.16
N ILE A 53 4.27 1.07 -6.60
CA ILE A 53 4.01 1.22 -5.16
C ILE A 53 3.29 -0.02 -4.63
N ALA A 54 3.80 -0.61 -3.56
CA ALA A 54 3.13 -1.65 -2.79
C ALA A 54 2.66 -1.08 -1.46
N THR A 55 1.39 -1.35 -1.12
CA THR A 55 0.82 -1.10 0.21
C THR A 55 0.28 -2.40 0.75
N GLU A 56 0.80 -2.86 1.88
CA GLU A 56 0.36 -4.09 2.58
C GLU A 56 0.39 -5.35 1.69
N LYS A 57 1.28 -5.37 0.69
CA LYS A 57 1.32 -6.47 -0.26
C LYS A 57 2.36 -7.51 0.16
N ILE A 58 1.91 -8.67 0.64
CA ILE A 58 2.79 -9.78 1.00
C ILE A 58 3.69 -10.21 -0.17
N GLY A 59 4.99 -10.31 0.09
CA GLY A 59 6.02 -10.87 -0.79
C GLY A 59 6.60 -12.20 -0.26
N PRO A 60 7.28 -12.98 -1.12
CA PRO A 60 7.93 -14.22 -0.71
C PRO A 60 9.24 -13.95 0.05
N ASN A 61 9.63 -14.88 0.91
CA ASN A 61 10.97 -14.94 1.50
C ASN A 61 12.03 -15.40 0.46
N ALA A 62 13.28 -15.58 0.90
CA ALA A 62 14.39 -16.05 0.06
C ALA A 62 14.15 -17.45 -0.57
N GLU A 63 13.32 -18.28 0.05
CA GLU A 63 12.95 -19.62 -0.45
C GLU A 63 11.77 -19.57 -1.45
N GLY A 64 11.22 -18.38 -1.73
CA GLY A 64 10.08 -18.22 -2.62
C GLY A 64 8.72 -18.41 -1.94
N ILE A 65 8.69 -18.57 -0.61
CA ILE A 65 7.45 -18.81 0.16
C ILE A 65 7.00 -17.50 0.81
N ALA A 66 5.78 -17.07 0.47
CA ALA A 66 5.11 -15.97 1.15
C ALA A 66 4.49 -16.45 2.46
N HIS A 67 4.65 -15.67 3.53
CA HIS A 67 4.10 -15.97 4.85
C HIS A 67 3.18 -14.84 5.33
N MET A 68 2.16 -15.20 6.09
CA MET A 68 1.38 -14.27 6.90
C MET A 68 2.25 -13.72 8.05
N SER A 69 1.83 -12.62 8.69
CA SER A 69 2.55 -12.01 9.82
C SER A 69 2.73 -12.94 11.03
N SER A 70 1.89 -13.97 11.15
CA SER A 70 1.99 -15.07 12.12
C SER A 70 3.07 -16.12 11.79
N GLY A 71 3.68 -16.05 10.62
CA GLY A 71 4.67 -17.01 10.12
C GLY A 71 4.08 -18.26 9.47
N THR A 72 2.76 -18.34 9.28
CA THR A 72 2.10 -19.39 8.50
C THR A 72 2.22 -19.11 7.00
N PRO A 73 2.40 -20.12 6.12
CA PRO A 73 2.38 -19.89 4.68
C PRO A 73 1.10 -19.18 4.22
N ALA A 74 1.25 -18.21 3.32
CA ALA A 74 0.12 -17.56 2.66
C ALA A 74 -0.57 -18.54 1.69
N ALA A 75 -1.84 -18.27 1.38
CA ALA A 75 -2.59 -19.09 0.44
C ALA A 75 -1.92 -19.17 -0.94
N ALA A 76 -1.96 -20.34 -1.58
CA ALA A 76 -1.44 -20.54 -2.93
C ALA A 76 -2.12 -19.64 -3.98
N SER A 77 -3.36 -19.18 -3.71
CA SER A 77 -4.11 -18.24 -4.53
C SER A 77 -3.69 -16.77 -4.35
N ARG A 78 -2.69 -16.48 -3.51
CA ARG A 78 -2.16 -15.12 -3.33
C ARG A 78 -1.65 -14.59 -4.67
N ALA A 79 -2.20 -13.46 -5.10
CA ALA A 79 -1.69 -12.68 -6.21
C ALA A 79 -0.18 -12.38 -6.06
N ARG A 80 0.64 -12.82 -7.02
CA ARG A 80 2.10 -12.78 -7.01
C ARG A 80 2.64 -11.47 -7.58
N ALA A 81 2.49 -10.40 -6.82
CA ALA A 81 2.95 -9.07 -7.22
C ALA A 81 4.49 -8.92 -7.22
N GLU A 82 5.23 -9.82 -6.56
CA GLU A 82 6.70 -9.73 -6.45
C GLU A 82 7.40 -9.56 -7.80
N HIS A 83 6.88 -10.16 -8.86
CA HIS A 83 7.47 -10.10 -10.20
C HIS A 83 7.40 -8.70 -10.82
N ILE A 84 6.40 -7.90 -10.48
CA ILE A 84 6.30 -6.48 -10.89
C ILE A 84 7.46 -5.68 -10.27
N PHE A 85 7.82 -5.97 -9.03
CA PHE A 85 8.88 -5.27 -8.30
C PHE A 85 10.26 -5.77 -8.68
N ASP A 86 10.43 -7.08 -8.87
CA ASP A 86 11.67 -7.66 -9.40
C ASP A 86 11.97 -7.05 -10.80
N LEU A 87 10.96 -6.91 -11.67
CA LEU A 87 11.10 -6.28 -12.99
C LEU A 87 11.35 -4.76 -12.91
N ALA A 88 10.66 -4.05 -12.02
CA ALA A 88 10.91 -2.63 -11.78
C ALA A 88 12.37 -2.39 -11.41
N ALA A 89 12.91 -3.18 -10.47
CA ALA A 89 14.31 -3.08 -10.04
C ALA A 89 15.27 -3.39 -11.20
N ALA A 90 15.01 -4.45 -11.98
CA ALA A 90 15.83 -4.80 -13.14
C ALA A 90 15.85 -3.70 -14.23
N ARG A 91 14.76 -2.94 -14.37
CA ARG A 91 14.63 -1.84 -15.34
C ARG A 91 14.99 -0.46 -14.77
N GLY A 92 15.40 -0.37 -13.50
CA GLY A 92 15.70 0.90 -12.84
C GLY A 92 14.47 1.81 -12.66
N ILE A 93 13.27 1.24 -12.59
CA ILE A 93 12.02 1.97 -12.33
C ILE A 93 11.86 2.16 -10.82
N PRO A 94 11.68 3.41 -10.34
CA PRO A 94 11.51 3.69 -8.91
C PRO A 94 10.40 2.86 -8.26
N SER A 95 10.64 2.44 -7.03
CA SER A 95 9.73 1.58 -6.27
C SER A 95 9.57 2.03 -4.81
N ILE A 96 8.34 1.95 -4.30
CA ILE A 96 7.99 2.26 -2.92
C ILE A 96 7.26 1.07 -2.29
N GLY A 97 7.70 0.65 -1.11
CA GLY A 97 7.02 -0.33 -0.28
C GLY A 97 6.49 0.31 0.99
N ILE A 98 5.26 -0.01 1.35
CA ILE A 98 4.58 0.45 2.57
C ILE A 98 4.01 -0.79 3.25
N GLY A 99 4.41 -1.02 4.49
CA GLY A 99 4.06 -2.22 5.25
C GLY A 99 4.29 -2.02 6.74
N ASP A 100 3.93 -3.01 7.55
CA ASP A 100 3.98 -2.93 9.01
C ASP A 100 4.64 -4.14 9.70
N ASN A 101 4.82 -5.26 9.00
CA ASN A 101 5.13 -6.55 9.63
C ASN A 101 6.44 -7.21 9.20
N GLY A 102 6.96 -6.92 8.01
CA GLY A 102 8.21 -7.49 7.51
C GLY A 102 8.06 -8.53 6.40
N ASN A 103 6.84 -9.03 6.18
CA ASN A 103 6.51 -9.97 5.10
C ASN A 103 5.98 -9.24 3.85
N GLU A 104 5.81 -7.92 3.90
CA GLU A 104 5.31 -7.08 2.81
C GLU A 104 6.44 -6.64 1.87
N ILE A 105 6.15 -6.60 0.56
CA ILE A 105 7.03 -6.05 -0.47
C ILE A 105 7.58 -4.69 -0.04
N GLY A 106 8.91 -4.58 -0.10
CA GLY A 106 9.69 -3.43 0.38
C GLY A 106 10.55 -3.76 1.58
N PHE A 107 10.08 -4.62 2.48
CA PHE A 107 10.85 -4.99 3.69
C PHE A 107 12.11 -5.78 3.41
N GLY A 108 12.32 -6.29 2.19
CA GLY A 108 13.59 -6.86 1.77
C GLY A 108 14.75 -5.87 1.89
N ARG A 109 14.46 -4.55 1.87
CA ARG A 109 15.45 -3.50 2.13
C ARG A 109 16.04 -3.55 3.54
N ILE A 110 15.27 -4.05 4.51
CA ILE A 110 15.67 -4.18 5.92
C ILE A 110 15.54 -5.63 6.40
N GLU A 111 15.72 -6.61 5.50
CA GLU A 111 15.52 -8.04 5.77
C GLU A 111 16.25 -8.49 7.04
N GLY A 112 17.52 -8.11 7.20
CA GLY A 112 18.30 -8.45 8.40
C GLY A 112 17.73 -7.90 9.70
N ALA A 113 17.10 -6.72 9.67
CA ALA A 113 16.42 -6.16 10.84
C ALA A 113 15.13 -6.92 11.14
N VAL A 114 14.36 -7.31 10.11
CA VAL A 114 13.16 -8.15 10.28
C VAL A 114 13.54 -9.49 10.88
N LYS A 115 14.55 -10.17 10.33
CA LYS A 115 15.06 -11.46 10.83
C LYS A 115 15.45 -11.38 12.31
N LYS A 116 16.13 -10.30 12.70
CA LYS A 116 16.61 -10.10 14.06
C LYS A 116 15.52 -9.76 15.07
N TRP A 117 14.55 -8.93 14.71
CA TRP A 117 13.65 -8.30 15.69
C TRP A 117 12.19 -8.75 15.59
N LYS A 118 11.73 -9.23 14.44
CA LYS A 118 10.35 -9.70 14.28
C LYS A 118 10.26 -11.16 14.74
N PRO A 119 9.30 -11.52 15.62
CA PRO A 119 9.01 -12.92 15.90
C PRO A 119 8.70 -13.69 14.61
N GLY A 120 9.43 -14.77 14.36
CA GLY A 120 9.32 -15.53 13.11
C GLY A 120 10.01 -14.87 11.90
N GLY A 121 10.78 -13.80 12.10
CA GLY A 121 11.45 -13.02 11.07
C GLY A 121 12.31 -13.85 10.11
N GLU A 122 13.09 -14.81 10.62
CA GLU A 122 13.91 -15.72 9.79
C GLU A 122 13.11 -16.41 8.67
N ARG A 123 11.84 -16.70 8.93
CA ARG A 123 10.95 -17.39 7.99
C ARG A 123 10.14 -16.43 7.14
N LEU A 124 9.59 -15.37 7.75
CA LEU A 124 8.61 -14.48 7.08
C LEU A 124 9.23 -13.31 6.33
N ALA A 125 10.48 -12.92 6.64
CA ALA A 125 11.11 -11.76 6.03
C ALA A 125 11.09 -11.88 4.50
N THR A 126 10.41 -10.94 3.83
CA THR A 126 10.36 -10.95 2.38
C THR A 126 11.75 -10.68 1.80
N ARG A 127 12.07 -11.30 0.67
CA ARG A 127 13.27 -10.96 -0.12
C ARG A 127 13.08 -9.72 -0.97
N VAL A 128 11.84 -9.28 -1.18
CA VAL A 128 11.51 -8.24 -2.16
C VAL A 128 11.77 -6.86 -1.54
N ALA A 129 12.83 -6.21 -2.01
CA ALA A 129 13.20 -4.85 -1.63
C ALA A 129 12.57 -3.81 -2.56
N THR A 130 12.43 -2.59 -2.05
CA THR A 130 12.06 -1.39 -2.84
C THR A 130 13.10 -0.28 -2.60
N ASP A 131 13.11 0.73 -3.47
CA ASP A 131 14.02 1.87 -3.35
C ASP A 131 13.74 2.71 -2.11
N VAL A 132 12.46 2.85 -1.78
CA VAL A 132 12.00 3.48 -0.54
C VAL A 132 11.10 2.51 0.21
N LEU A 133 11.32 2.39 1.52
CA LEU A 133 10.47 1.65 2.42
C LEU A 133 9.87 2.63 3.45
N PHE A 134 8.56 2.61 3.61
CA PHE A 134 7.84 3.30 4.67
C PHE A 134 7.24 2.28 5.64
N PRO A 135 7.97 1.92 6.72
CA PRO A 135 7.40 1.11 7.78
C PRO A 135 6.43 1.98 8.61
N ALA A 136 5.22 1.48 8.84
CA ALA A 136 4.21 2.14 9.67
C ALA A 136 3.51 1.10 10.56
N ASN A 137 2.80 1.51 11.60
CA ASN A 137 2.07 0.57 12.46
C ASN A 137 0.77 0.04 11.82
N VAL A 138 0.29 0.74 10.79
CA VAL A 138 -0.82 0.34 9.91
C VAL A 138 -0.44 0.88 8.54
N SER A 139 -0.40 0.02 7.52
CA SER A 139 0.08 0.39 6.18
C SER A 139 -0.73 1.49 5.51
N ASN A 140 -2.04 1.54 5.79
CA ASN A 140 -2.89 2.67 5.41
C ASN A 140 -2.32 4.00 5.92
N TRP A 141 -1.94 4.09 7.20
CA TRP A 141 -1.39 5.32 7.78
C TRP A 141 -0.06 5.72 7.14
N GLY A 142 0.77 4.74 6.79
CA GLY A 142 2.00 4.97 6.02
C GLY A 142 1.70 5.63 4.67
N ALA A 143 0.72 5.10 3.92
CA ALA A 143 0.28 5.70 2.66
C ALA A 143 -0.30 7.10 2.85
N TYR A 144 -1.09 7.32 3.90
CA TYR A 144 -1.66 8.64 4.20
C TYR A 144 -0.58 9.65 4.57
N GLY A 145 0.47 9.22 5.28
CA GLY A 145 1.64 10.05 5.59
C GLY A 145 2.41 10.47 4.32
N VAL A 146 2.58 9.56 3.36
CA VAL A 146 3.16 9.89 2.05
C VAL A 146 2.31 10.92 1.32
N ILE A 147 0.99 10.73 1.28
CA ILE A 147 0.05 11.68 0.66
C ILE A 147 0.10 13.04 1.37
N ALA A 148 0.13 13.07 2.70
CA ALA A 148 0.25 14.30 3.47
C ALA A 148 1.57 15.05 3.16
N ALA A 149 2.70 14.34 3.04
CA ALA A 149 3.96 14.95 2.63
C ALA A 149 3.88 15.54 1.22
N LEU A 150 3.24 14.84 0.28
CA LEU A 150 2.99 15.36 -1.08
C LEU A 150 2.08 16.59 -1.07
N SER A 151 1.02 16.59 -0.26
CA SER A 151 0.17 17.77 -0.05
C SER A 151 0.96 18.98 0.39
N ILE A 152 1.93 18.79 1.30
CA ILE A 152 2.77 19.86 1.81
C ILE A 152 3.72 20.38 0.73
N LEU A 153 4.46 19.47 0.08
CA LEU A 153 5.45 19.80 -0.94
C LEU A 153 4.84 20.50 -2.16
N LEU A 154 3.63 20.11 -2.54
CA LEU A 154 2.93 20.66 -3.71
C LEU A 154 2.03 21.85 -3.38
N GLY A 155 1.88 22.21 -2.09
CA GLY A 155 0.92 23.25 -1.67
C GLY A 155 -0.54 22.89 -1.97
N ARG A 156 -0.86 21.58 -1.97
CA ARG A 156 -2.11 20.98 -2.43
C ARG A 156 -2.82 20.27 -1.29
N THR A 157 -3.64 20.98 -0.52
CA THR A 157 -4.35 20.39 0.63
C THR A 157 -5.44 19.40 0.23
N ASP A 158 -5.89 19.45 -1.03
CA ASP A 158 -6.93 18.60 -1.62
C ASP A 158 -6.48 17.15 -1.89
N LEU A 159 -5.17 16.86 -1.79
CA LEU A 159 -4.63 15.53 -2.06
C LEU A 159 -4.91 14.51 -0.94
N LEU A 160 -4.95 14.96 0.32
CA LEU A 160 -5.25 14.10 1.46
C LEU A 160 -6.76 13.96 1.58
N HIS A 161 -7.26 12.73 1.68
CA HIS A 161 -8.68 12.46 1.84
C HIS A 161 -9.20 12.87 3.22
N ASP A 162 -10.52 13.02 3.35
CA ASP A 162 -11.19 13.37 4.60
C ASP A 162 -11.69 12.13 5.38
N VAL A 163 -12.15 12.39 6.60
CA VAL A 163 -12.64 11.35 7.52
C VAL A 163 -13.89 10.61 7.01
N GLU A 164 -14.68 11.26 6.15
CA GLU A 164 -15.86 10.63 5.53
C GLU A 164 -15.46 9.71 4.39
N THR A 165 -14.44 10.09 3.61
CA THR A 165 -13.85 9.22 2.60
C THR A 165 -13.16 8.02 3.23
N GLU A 166 -12.47 8.20 4.37
CA GLU A 166 -11.90 7.08 5.14
C GLU A 166 -12.98 6.07 5.56
N ARG A 167 -14.07 6.58 6.16
CA ARG A 167 -15.22 5.76 6.55
C ARG A 167 -15.81 5.00 5.36
N ARG A 168 -16.09 5.70 4.25
CA ARG A 168 -16.65 5.08 3.03
C ARG A 168 -15.75 3.99 2.47
N MET A 169 -14.44 4.20 2.46
CA MET A 169 -13.47 3.19 2.00
C MET A 169 -13.51 1.92 2.87
N ILE A 170 -13.50 2.07 4.20
CA ILE A 170 -13.55 0.93 5.13
C ILE A 170 -14.90 0.21 5.03
N GLU A 171 -16.02 0.93 4.99
CA GLU A 171 -17.36 0.36 4.81
C GLU A 171 -17.45 -0.44 3.51
N ALA A 172 -16.92 0.09 2.40
CA ALA A 172 -16.93 -0.59 1.11
C ALA A 172 -16.05 -1.86 1.11
N CYS A 173 -14.91 -1.84 1.80
CA CYS A 173 -14.10 -3.05 2.01
C CYS A 173 -14.90 -4.12 2.75
N VAL A 174 -15.50 -3.78 3.91
CA VAL A 174 -16.27 -4.73 4.72
C VAL A 174 -17.49 -5.25 3.97
N ALA A 175 -18.21 -4.38 3.24
CA ALA A 175 -19.34 -4.76 2.39
C ALA A 175 -18.96 -5.71 1.25
N THR A 176 -17.68 -5.80 0.90
CA THR A 176 -17.14 -6.77 -0.07
C THR A 176 -16.38 -7.93 0.58
N HIS A 177 -16.72 -8.23 1.84
CA HIS A 177 -16.19 -9.36 2.62
C HIS A 177 -14.73 -9.23 3.03
N ALA A 178 -14.15 -8.02 2.99
CA ALA A 178 -12.89 -7.80 3.67
C ALA A 178 -13.06 -8.02 5.18
N VAL A 179 -11.99 -8.50 5.82
CA VAL A 179 -11.90 -8.69 7.26
C VAL A 179 -10.84 -7.78 7.83
N ASP A 180 -11.00 -7.41 9.09
CA ASP A 180 -9.90 -6.84 9.87
C ASP A 180 -8.79 -7.89 10.04
N GLY A 181 -7.55 -7.53 9.71
CA GLY A 181 -6.42 -8.46 9.66
C GLY A 181 -6.02 -9.05 11.01
N SER A 182 -6.31 -8.36 12.11
CA SER A 182 -5.99 -8.81 13.47
C SER A 182 -7.06 -9.70 14.10
N THR A 183 -8.34 -9.43 13.80
CA THR A 183 -9.47 -10.16 14.42
C THR A 183 -10.11 -11.18 13.50
N GLY A 184 -9.89 -11.10 12.19
CA GLY A 184 -10.56 -11.93 11.19
C GLY A 184 -12.05 -11.63 11.03
N ARG A 185 -12.56 -10.53 11.61
CA ARG A 185 -13.99 -10.19 11.61
C ARG A 185 -14.33 -9.15 10.54
N HIS A 186 -15.56 -9.21 10.04
CA HIS A 186 -16.15 -8.18 9.16
C HIS A 186 -16.63 -6.99 10.00
N ILE A 187 -15.68 -6.17 10.45
CA ILE A 187 -15.94 -5.01 11.31
C ILE A 187 -15.24 -3.78 10.74
N LEU A 188 -15.71 -2.58 11.12
CA LEU A 188 -15.11 -1.32 10.74
C LEU A 188 -13.84 -1.06 11.57
N ALA A 189 -12.80 -1.86 11.31
CA ALA A 189 -11.50 -1.80 11.93
C ALA A 189 -10.41 -2.13 10.91
N VAL A 190 -9.21 -1.63 11.17
CA VAL A 190 -7.98 -1.97 10.44
C VAL A 190 -6.91 -2.27 11.48
N ASP A 191 -6.28 -3.44 11.37
CA ASP A 191 -5.28 -3.98 12.30
C ASP A 191 -5.70 -3.89 13.77
N GLY A 192 -6.96 -4.27 14.04
CA GLY A 192 -7.54 -4.30 15.38
C GLY A 192 -7.90 -2.92 15.93
N THR A 193 -7.65 -1.84 15.19
CA THR A 193 -7.98 -0.48 15.61
C THR A 193 -9.31 -0.02 14.99
N PRO A 194 -10.22 0.57 15.78
CA PRO A 194 -11.57 0.90 15.31
C PRO A 194 -11.56 2.07 14.30
N LEU A 195 -12.62 2.20 13.51
CA LEU A 195 -12.83 3.31 12.56
C LEU A 195 -12.54 4.70 13.17
N ALA A 196 -12.93 4.93 14.43
CA ALA A 196 -12.65 6.20 15.11
C ALA A 196 -11.14 6.52 15.19
N MET A 197 -10.29 5.50 15.35
CA MET A 197 -8.83 5.65 15.33
C MET A 197 -8.34 6.01 13.92
N GLN A 198 -8.88 5.35 12.89
CA GLN A 198 -8.56 5.63 11.49
C GLN A 198 -8.88 7.10 11.14
N GLN A 199 -10.08 7.57 11.52
CA GLN A 199 -10.50 8.95 11.32
C GLN A 199 -9.68 9.96 12.15
N ALA A 200 -9.27 9.59 13.36
CA ALA A 200 -8.41 10.44 14.19
C ALA A 200 -7.04 10.68 13.51
N VAL A 201 -6.42 9.64 12.94
CA VAL A 201 -5.15 9.77 12.21
C VAL A 201 -5.31 10.68 10.99
N VAL A 202 -6.36 10.50 10.19
CA VAL A 202 -6.66 11.37 9.04
C VAL A 202 -6.85 12.83 9.48
N THR A 203 -7.59 13.06 10.57
CA THR A 203 -7.79 14.41 11.14
C THR A 203 -6.46 15.04 11.56
N MET A 204 -5.58 14.26 12.19
CA MET A 204 -4.27 14.73 12.64
C MET A 204 -3.37 15.11 11.46
N LEU A 205 -3.32 14.27 10.42
CA LEU A 205 -2.57 14.54 9.19
C LEU A 205 -3.12 15.79 8.47
N ALA A 206 -4.44 15.94 8.37
CA ALA A 206 -5.05 17.13 7.77
C ALA A 206 -4.68 18.41 8.54
N GLY A 207 -4.61 18.35 9.88
CA GLY A 207 -4.12 19.44 10.71
C GLY A 207 -2.66 19.81 10.43
N ILE A 208 -1.78 18.81 10.31
CA ILE A 208 -0.36 19.01 9.96
C ILE A 208 -0.23 19.65 8.57
N VAL A 209 -0.92 19.10 7.57
CA VAL A 209 -0.92 19.63 6.19
C VAL A 209 -1.38 21.09 6.18
N ARG A 210 -2.50 21.40 6.84
CA ARG A 210 -3.02 22.78 6.94
C ARG A 210 -2.00 23.71 7.59
N ASN A 211 -1.44 23.32 8.73
CA ASN A 211 -0.48 24.15 9.46
C ASN A 211 0.77 24.46 8.64
N ALA A 212 1.26 23.49 7.87
CA ALA A 212 2.42 23.67 7.00
C ALA A 212 2.18 24.70 5.87
N GLN A 213 0.92 24.93 5.47
CA GLN A 213 0.58 25.92 4.44
C GLN A 213 0.39 27.34 4.98
N ILE A 214 0.24 27.51 6.29
CA ILE A 214 0.02 28.83 6.89
C ILE A 214 1.36 29.56 7.02
N LYS A 215 1.57 30.56 6.17
CA LYS A 215 2.82 31.36 6.13
C LYS A 215 3.15 32.10 7.44
N GLY A 216 2.17 32.27 8.35
CA GLY A 216 2.31 32.99 9.62
C GLY A 216 2.60 32.16 10.87
N TYR A 217 2.56 30.82 10.81
CA TYR A 217 2.84 29.96 11.98
C TYR A 217 4.33 29.65 12.18
N LYS A 218 5.22 30.21 11.35
CA LYS A 218 6.67 30.06 11.52
C LYS A 218 7.11 30.86 12.75
N ARG A 219 7.13 30.19 13.91
CA ARG A 219 7.86 30.71 15.06
C ARG A 219 9.34 30.84 14.65
N PRO A 220 9.96 32.01 14.85
CA PRO A 220 11.38 32.17 14.63
C PRO A 220 12.10 31.41 15.73
N PHE A 221 12.45 30.16 15.46
CA PHE A 221 13.45 29.44 16.24
C PHE A 221 14.74 29.47 15.44
#